data_AF-A0A9P8FLR7-F1
#
_entry.id   AF-A0A9P8FLR7-F1
#
_cell.length_a   1.000
_cell.length_b   1.000
_cell.length_c   1.000
_cell.angle_alpha   90.00
_cell.angle_beta   90.00
_cell.angle_gamma   90.00
#
_symmetry.space_group_name_H-M   'P 1'
#
loop_
_entity.id
_entity.type
_entity.pdbx_description
1 polymer ?
#
loop_
_entity_poly.entity_id
_entity_poly.type
_entity_poly.pdbx_seq_one_letter_code
_entity_poly.pdbx_strand_id
1 'polypeptide(L)'
;MADENALESKPAQSIPERPKDAPAAEAGAAPAEGEKGPSKSALKKAAKEKEKAEKAAKRKAAEEAQKKQQDANDVSANDYGELPMIGSQEYKPSGVSRVTLAQIADKYNETTPIDEAGGADVCFRAVVENARNQSAKLSFLVFREALNTIQAVVAASDTLSRQMVKFAGSVPSESIVLVHGLVKKTPEPVKSATISHLEIHVKKLYVVAKADSQLPMQVSDAERPLPLEGEEAKEDESGRPIVTLNTRLNNRVIDLRGKHNRAIFA
;
A
#
# COMPACT_ATOMS: atom_id res chain seq x y z
N MET A 1 -8.66 -9.59 58.51
CA MET A 1 -7.32 -9.28 57.97
C MET A 1 -7.44 -9.54 56.48
N ALA A 2 -8.20 -8.75 55.71
CA ALA A 2 -7.94 -7.35 55.32
C ALA A 2 -6.60 -7.23 54.59
N ASP A 3 -6.65 -7.35 53.26
CA ASP A 3 -5.78 -6.63 52.33
C ASP A 3 -6.51 -6.54 50.98
N GLU A 4 -7.31 -5.48 50.86
CA GLU A 4 -7.77 -4.91 49.60
C GLU A 4 -6.58 -4.24 48.91
N ASN A 5 -6.23 -4.67 47.69
CA ASN A 5 -5.28 -3.92 46.87
C ASN A 5 -6.05 -3.22 45.75
N ALA A 6 -6.34 -1.95 46.00
CA ALA A 6 -7.12 -1.06 45.14
C ALA A 6 -6.36 -0.73 43.85
N LEU A 7 -7.05 -0.91 42.71
CA LEU A 7 -6.65 -0.42 41.40
C LEU A 7 -6.65 1.11 41.39
N GLU A 8 -5.46 1.72 41.34
CA GLU A 8 -5.31 3.15 41.09
C GLU A 8 -5.72 3.49 39.65
N SER A 9 -6.88 4.14 39.55
CA SER A 9 -7.44 4.69 38.33
C SER A 9 -6.73 6.00 37.97
N LYS A 10 -6.04 6.00 36.83
CA LYS A 10 -5.45 7.23 36.26
C LYS A 10 -6.59 8.15 35.76
N PRO A 11 -6.58 9.45 36.09
CA PRO A 11 -7.64 10.36 35.68
C PRO A 11 -7.55 10.68 34.18
N ALA A 12 -8.71 10.61 33.53
CA ALA A 12 -8.93 11.00 32.14
C ALA A 12 -8.54 12.46 31.91
N GLN A 13 -7.68 12.71 30.93
CA GLN A 13 -7.33 14.06 30.48
C GLN A 13 -8.43 14.59 29.56
N SER A 14 -9.07 15.67 29.98
CA SER A 14 -10.16 16.37 29.30
C SER A 14 -9.65 17.17 28.10
N ILE A 15 -10.45 17.15 27.03
CA ILE A 15 -10.22 17.85 25.76
C ILE A 15 -10.59 19.33 25.95
N PRO A 16 -9.75 20.30 25.51
CA PRO A 16 -10.09 21.72 25.62
C PRO A 16 -11.08 22.15 24.52
N GLU A 17 -12.23 22.68 24.95
CA GLU A 17 -13.28 23.26 24.09
C GLU A 17 -12.88 24.64 23.53
N ARG A 18 -13.39 24.90 22.33
CA ARG A 18 -13.17 26.10 21.51
C ARG A 18 -14.20 27.19 21.89
N PRO A 19 -13.79 28.42 22.26
CA PRO A 19 -14.72 29.51 22.52
C PRO A 19 -15.44 29.96 21.24
N LYS A 20 -16.75 30.23 21.38
CA LYS A 20 -17.67 30.78 20.37
C LYS A 20 -17.44 32.28 20.19
N ASP A 21 -17.47 32.76 18.95
CA ASP A 21 -17.65 34.18 18.61
C ASP A 21 -18.91 34.36 17.74
N ALA A 22 -19.78 35.26 18.17
CA ALA A 22 -20.80 35.96 17.38
C ALA A 22 -21.12 37.29 18.11
N PRO A 23 -21.61 38.35 17.43
CA PRO A 23 -20.84 39.54 17.12
C PRO A 23 -21.20 40.78 17.97
N ALA A 24 -20.32 41.77 17.90
CA ALA A 24 -20.46 43.08 18.53
C ALA A 24 -21.49 44.00 17.84
N ALA A 25 -22.21 44.78 18.64
CA ALA A 25 -22.86 46.02 18.23
C ALA A 25 -22.53 47.14 19.23
N GLU A 26 -22.04 48.25 18.65
CA GLU A 26 -22.11 49.66 19.06
C GLU A 26 -21.77 50.09 20.50
N ALA A 27 -20.72 50.91 20.64
CA ALA A 27 -20.83 52.38 20.66
C ALA A 27 -19.64 53.03 21.42
N GLY A 28 -19.10 54.11 20.84
CA GLY A 28 -18.68 55.28 21.63
C GLY A 28 -17.19 55.55 21.84
N ALA A 29 -16.72 56.62 21.19
CA ALA A 29 -15.72 57.59 21.62
C ALA A 29 -14.21 57.22 21.59
N ALA A 30 -13.51 57.89 20.66
CA ALA A 30 -12.05 58.10 20.66
C ALA A 30 -11.67 59.31 21.57
N PRO A 31 -10.40 59.75 21.68
CA PRO A 31 -9.09 59.11 21.43
C PRO A 31 -8.08 59.30 22.60
N ALA A 32 -7.05 58.45 22.73
CA ALA A 32 -5.74 58.83 23.32
C ALA A 32 -4.67 57.75 23.09
N GLU A 33 -3.44 58.21 22.87
CA GLU A 33 -2.22 57.49 22.50
C GLU A 33 -1.78 56.36 23.46
N GLY A 34 -1.08 55.36 22.93
CA GLY A 34 -0.33 54.40 23.73
C GLY A 34 0.08 53.13 22.99
N GLU A 35 1.12 53.20 22.14
CA GLU A 35 1.87 52.03 21.70
C GLU A 35 2.35 51.20 22.90
N LYS A 36 1.79 50.00 23.08
CA LYS A 36 2.44 48.92 23.83
C LYS A 36 2.63 47.73 22.90
N GLY A 37 3.83 47.65 22.34
CA GLY A 37 4.30 46.52 21.54
C GLY A 37 4.24 45.18 22.28
N PRO A 38 4.34 44.06 21.54
CA PRO A 38 4.13 42.71 22.08
C PRO A 38 5.19 42.36 23.13
N SER A 39 4.76 41.69 24.20
CA SER A 39 5.62 41.33 25.33
C SER A 39 6.78 40.41 24.92
N LYS A 40 7.92 40.52 25.61
CA LYS A 40 9.17 39.78 25.36
C LYS A 40 9.02 38.25 25.23
N SER A 41 7.93 37.65 25.71
CA SER A 41 7.62 36.22 25.58
C SER A 41 6.96 35.85 24.25
N ALA A 42 6.13 36.73 23.68
CA ALA A 42 5.52 36.55 22.37
C ALA A 42 6.58 36.62 21.25
N LEU A 43 7.53 37.55 21.38
CA LEU A 43 8.66 37.69 20.45
C LEU A 43 9.60 36.47 20.48
N LYS A 44 9.86 35.88 21.66
CA LYS A 44 10.66 34.65 21.79
C LYS A 44 9.95 33.40 21.24
N LYS A 45 8.62 33.31 21.37
CA LYS A 45 7.83 32.19 20.83
C LYS A 45 7.76 32.26 19.29
N ALA A 46 7.53 33.45 18.74
CA ALA A 46 7.53 33.67 17.29
C ALA A 46 8.92 33.42 16.66
N ALA A 47 10.01 33.79 17.34
CA ALA A 47 11.37 33.49 16.86
C ALA A 47 11.66 31.98 16.81
N LYS A 48 11.22 31.22 17.83
CA LYS A 48 11.41 29.77 17.90
C LYS A 48 10.55 29.00 16.88
N GLU A 49 9.35 29.50 16.57
CA GLU A 49 8.50 28.95 15.50
C GLU A 49 9.07 29.24 14.11
N LYS A 50 9.60 30.46 13.87
CA LYS A 50 10.29 30.79 12.62
C LYS A 50 11.55 29.94 12.41
N GLU A 51 12.36 29.73 13.44
CA GLU A 51 13.56 28.87 13.34
C GLU A 51 13.20 27.39 13.08
N LYS A 52 12.13 26.89 13.72
CA LYS A 52 11.62 25.53 13.47
C LYS A 52 11.04 25.40 12.05
N ALA A 53 10.36 26.41 11.55
CA ALA A 53 9.83 26.46 10.20
C ALA A 53 10.96 26.55 9.15
N GLU A 54 12.00 27.35 9.38
CA GLU A 54 13.17 27.44 8.49
C GLU A 54 13.99 26.14 8.48
N LYS A 55 14.16 25.48 9.64
CA LYS A 55 14.84 24.18 9.71
C LYS A 55 14.02 23.09 9.01
N ALA A 56 12.70 23.12 9.12
CA ALA A 56 11.81 22.22 8.38
C ALA A 56 11.84 22.49 6.87
N ALA A 57 11.87 23.76 6.45
CA ALA A 57 11.96 24.16 5.05
C ALA A 57 13.31 23.78 4.43
N LYS A 58 14.42 23.99 5.13
CA LYS A 58 15.77 23.55 4.69
C LYS A 58 15.87 22.03 4.58
N ARG A 59 15.27 21.29 5.52
CA ARG A 59 15.22 19.82 5.45
C ARG A 59 14.40 19.34 4.27
N LYS A 60 13.22 19.94 4.02
CA LYS A 60 12.39 19.64 2.84
C LYS A 60 13.10 19.96 1.54
N ALA A 61 13.79 21.11 1.44
CA ALA A 61 14.55 21.49 0.25
C ALA A 61 15.75 20.56 0.00
N ALA A 62 16.44 20.13 1.06
CA ALA A 62 17.52 19.14 0.95
C ALA A 62 17.02 17.75 0.56
N GLU A 63 15.88 17.31 1.12
CA GLU A 63 15.22 16.06 0.73
C GLU A 63 14.69 16.11 -0.71
N GLU A 64 14.13 17.23 -1.17
CA GLU A 64 13.71 17.41 -2.57
C GLU A 64 14.90 17.45 -3.53
N ALA A 65 16.01 18.10 -3.15
CA ALA A 65 17.24 18.10 -3.95
C ALA A 65 17.84 16.69 -4.05
N GLN A 66 17.90 15.95 -2.94
CA GLN A 66 18.33 14.55 -2.94
C GLN A 66 17.38 13.66 -3.76
N LYS A 67 16.07 13.87 -3.65
CA LYS A 67 15.07 13.12 -4.43
C LYS A 67 15.24 13.38 -5.92
N LYS A 68 15.42 14.64 -6.36
CA LYS A 68 15.68 14.96 -7.76
C LYS A 68 16.99 14.35 -8.28
N GLN A 69 18.02 14.32 -7.45
CA GLN A 69 19.32 13.75 -7.81
C GLN A 69 19.28 12.21 -7.87
N GLN A 70 18.43 11.58 -7.06
CA GLN A 70 18.15 10.14 -7.13
C GLN A 70 17.26 9.81 -8.33
N ASP A 71 16.22 10.59 -8.60
CA ASP A 71 15.30 10.41 -9.74
C ASP A 71 16.02 10.56 -11.09
N ALA A 72 17.04 11.43 -11.17
CA ALA A 72 17.87 11.59 -12.37
C ALA A 72 18.79 10.38 -12.66
N ASN A 73 19.05 9.53 -11.68
CA ASN A 73 19.94 8.36 -11.78
C ASN A 73 19.17 7.04 -11.63
N ASP A 74 17.89 7.00 -12.02
CA ASP A 74 17.10 5.78 -11.98
C ASP A 74 17.51 4.80 -13.10
N VAL A 75 18.30 3.80 -12.71
CA VAL A 75 18.80 2.73 -13.60
C VAL A 75 17.68 1.87 -14.20
N SER A 76 16.48 1.87 -13.61
CA SER A 76 15.34 1.02 -14.00
C SER A 76 14.15 1.80 -14.53
N ALA A 77 14.33 3.07 -14.93
CA ALA A 77 13.23 3.95 -15.36
C ALA A 77 12.35 3.38 -16.49
N ASN A 78 12.90 2.49 -17.32
CA ASN A 78 12.18 1.84 -18.43
C ASN A 78 11.58 0.46 -18.05
N ASP A 79 11.89 -0.06 -16.87
CA ASP A 79 11.53 -1.41 -16.41
C ASP A 79 10.31 -1.43 -15.50
N TYR A 80 9.74 -0.26 -15.20
CA TYR A 80 8.48 -0.16 -14.48
C TYR A 80 7.64 1.03 -14.94
N GLY A 81 6.35 1.01 -14.58
CA GLY A 81 5.45 2.14 -14.82
C GLY A 81 4.05 1.70 -15.22
N GLU A 82 3.27 2.65 -15.71
CA GLU A 82 1.92 2.40 -16.23
C GLU A 82 1.98 2.31 -17.76
N LEU A 83 1.43 1.24 -18.32
CA LEU A 83 1.32 1.08 -19.76
C LEU A 83 0.19 1.96 -20.30
N PRO A 84 0.31 2.41 -21.56
CA PRO A 84 -0.79 3.10 -22.23
C PRO A 84 -2.02 2.19 -22.27
N MET A 85 -3.20 2.82 -22.27
CA MET A 85 -4.47 2.11 -22.39
C MET A 85 -4.44 1.20 -23.62
N ILE A 86 -4.83 -0.07 -23.45
CA ILE A 86 -4.85 -1.04 -24.55
C ILE A 86 -5.73 -0.48 -25.68
N GLY A 87 -5.18 -0.41 -26.89
CA GLY A 87 -5.87 0.12 -28.08
C GLY A 87 -5.69 1.63 -28.31
N SER A 88 -5.03 2.36 -27.40
CA SER A 88 -4.71 3.79 -27.60
C SER A 88 -3.48 4.03 -28.49
N GLN A 89 -2.64 3.00 -28.69
CA GLN A 89 -1.44 3.05 -29.53
C GLN A 89 -1.47 1.90 -30.54
N GLU A 90 -0.68 2.02 -31.60
CA GLU A 90 -0.47 0.96 -32.59
C GLU A 90 -0.05 -0.33 -31.89
N TYR A 91 -0.80 -1.40 -32.10
CA TYR A 91 -0.53 -2.69 -31.48
C TYR A 91 0.74 -3.31 -32.06
N LYS A 92 1.81 -3.33 -31.26
CA LYS A 92 3.06 -4.03 -31.58
C LYS A 92 3.22 -5.20 -30.62
N PRO A 93 3.09 -6.46 -31.08
CA PRO A 93 3.34 -7.63 -30.25
C PRO A 93 4.75 -7.55 -29.68
N SER A 94 4.91 -7.76 -28.37
CA SER A 94 6.23 -7.75 -27.73
C SER A 94 7.12 -8.94 -28.13
N GLY A 95 6.55 -9.97 -28.77
CA GLY A 95 7.24 -11.23 -29.09
C GLY A 95 7.58 -12.10 -27.87
N VAL A 96 7.26 -11.65 -26.66
CA VAL A 96 7.55 -12.38 -25.41
C VAL A 96 6.41 -13.35 -25.11
N SER A 97 6.74 -14.64 -25.01
CA SER A 97 5.78 -15.68 -24.61
C SER A 97 5.33 -15.45 -23.17
N ARG A 98 4.02 -15.52 -22.94
CA ARG A 98 3.42 -15.40 -21.61
C ARG A 98 3.07 -16.78 -21.08
N VAL A 99 3.32 -16.99 -19.80
CA VAL A 99 2.96 -18.20 -19.06
C VAL A 99 1.95 -17.86 -17.96
N THR A 100 1.19 -18.85 -17.53
CA THR A 100 0.29 -18.72 -16.36
C THR A 100 1.01 -19.13 -15.08
N LEU A 101 0.49 -18.71 -13.92
CA LEU A 101 0.99 -19.12 -12.61
C LEU A 101 0.90 -20.64 -12.42
N ALA A 102 -0.15 -21.28 -12.94
CA ALA A 102 -0.27 -22.73 -12.93
C ALA A 102 0.88 -23.39 -13.70
N GLN A 103 1.17 -22.91 -14.91
CA GLN A 103 2.29 -23.41 -15.72
C GLN A 103 3.65 -23.16 -15.05
N ILE A 104 3.80 -22.05 -14.31
CA ILE A 104 5.02 -21.77 -13.54
C ILE A 104 5.19 -22.82 -12.44
N ALA A 105 4.14 -23.12 -11.68
CA ALA A 105 4.17 -24.12 -10.62
C ALA A 105 4.53 -25.51 -11.16
N ASP A 106 3.95 -25.91 -12.29
CA ASP A 106 4.19 -27.23 -12.88
C ASP A 106 5.60 -27.36 -13.49
N LYS A 107 6.07 -26.32 -14.21
CA LYS A 107 7.33 -26.39 -14.97
C LYS A 107 8.58 -26.14 -14.13
N TYR A 108 8.48 -25.38 -13.04
CA TYR A 108 9.64 -24.87 -12.31
C TYR A 108 9.70 -25.35 -10.86
N ASN A 109 9.06 -26.49 -10.54
CA ASN A 109 9.10 -27.10 -9.21
C ASN A 109 10.56 -27.38 -8.74
N GLU A 110 11.45 -27.75 -9.67
CA GLU A 110 12.89 -27.96 -9.42
C GLU A 110 13.76 -26.82 -9.97
N THR A 111 13.37 -25.56 -9.72
CA THR A 111 14.19 -24.40 -10.09
C THR A 111 15.37 -24.15 -9.14
N THR A 112 16.27 -23.26 -9.54
CA THR A 112 17.41 -22.82 -8.73
C THR A 112 16.95 -22.23 -7.38
N PRO A 113 17.65 -22.56 -6.28
CA PRO A 113 17.50 -21.86 -5.00
C PRO A 113 17.69 -20.35 -5.12
N ILE A 114 17.23 -19.64 -4.09
CA ILE A 114 17.40 -18.18 -3.96
C ILE A 114 18.88 -17.76 -3.94
N ASP A 115 19.75 -18.58 -3.33
CA ASP A 115 21.17 -18.26 -3.11
C ASP A 115 22.05 -18.48 -4.35
N GLU A 116 21.52 -19.14 -5.38
CA GLU A 116 22.26 -19.43 -6.61
C GLU A 116 21.96 -18.38 -7.69
N ALA A 117 22.97 -18.03 -8.49
CA ALA A 117 22.76 -17.17 -9.65
C ALA A 117 21.93 -17.91 -10.72
N GLY A 118 20.99 -17.21 -11.37
CA GLY A 118 20.16 -17.77 -12.45
C GLY A 118 18.70 -17.93 -12.07
N GLY A 119 18.03 -18.91 -12.67
CA GLY A 119 16.58 -19.13 -12.57
C GLY A 119 15.89 -18.95 -13.91
N ALA A 120 14.67 -19.47 -14.03
CA ALA A 120 13.91 -19.35 -15.27
C ALA A 120 13.29 -17.96 -15.40
N ASP A 121 13.59 -17.29 -16.51
CA ASP A 121 12.95 -16.03 -16.89
C ASP A 121 11.52 -16.29 -17.38
N VAL A 122 10.54 -15.67 -16.71
CA VAL A 122 9.12 -15.79 -17.03
C VAL A 122 8.49 -14.43 -17.22
N CYS A 123 7.50 -14.39 -18.10
CA CYS A 123 6.61 -13.25 -18.29
C CYS A 123 5.17 -13.71 -18.08
N PHE A 124 4.43 -13.05 -17.20
CA PHE A 124 3.04 -13.40 -16.92
C PHE A 124 2.22 -12.15 -16.60
N ARG A 125 0.90 -12.28 -16.71
CA ARG A 125 -0.05 -11.23 -16.32
C ARG A 125 -0.83 -11.71 -15.10
N ALA A 126 -0.89 -10.88 -14.06
CA ALA A 126 -1.60 -11.22 -12.84
C ALA A 126 -2.29 -10.00 -12.23
N VAL A 127 -3.16 -10.26 -11.26
CA VAL A 127 -3.74 -9.23 -10.40
C VAL A 127 -2.86 -9.08 -9.16
N VAL A 128 -2.60 -7.84 -8.74
CA VAL A 128 -1.95 -7.58 -7.46
C VAL A 128 -2.97 -7.81 -6.34
N GLU A 129 -2.80 -8.88 -5.56
CA GLU A 129 -3.66 -9.13 -4.39
C GLU A 129 -3.24 -8.25 -3.22
N ASN A 130 -1.95 -8.11 -3.01
CA ASN A 130 -1.37 -7.23 -1.99
C ASN A 130 0.01 -6.75 -2.45
N ALA A 131 0.36 -5.51 -2.08
CA ALA A 131 1.68 -4.93 -2.31
C ALA A 131 2.09 -4.12 -1.08
N ARG A 132 3.33 -4.34 -0.61
CA ARG A 132 3.86 -3.61 0.54
C ARG A 132 5.36 -3.36 0.41
N ASN A 133 5.78 -2.15 0.75
CA ASN A 133 7.19 -1.81 0.94
C ASN A 133 7.65 -2.31 2.32
N GLN A 134 8.57 -3.25 2.38
CA GLN A 134 9.18 -3.71 3.64
C GLN A 134 10.30 -2.75 4.08
N SER A 135 11.07 -2.24 3.12
CA SER A 135 12.11 -1.24 3.34
C SER A 135 12.30 -0.40 2.08
N ALA A 136 13.16 0.63 2.14
CA ALA A 136 13.52 1.42 0.96
C ALA A 136 14.27 0.63 -0.13
N LYS A 137 14.65 -0.63 0.14
CA LYS A 137 15.34 -1.52 -0.81
C LYS A 137 14.57 -2.81 -1.09
N LEU A 138 13.44 -3.06 -0.42
CA LEU A 138 12.74 -4.34 -0.49
C LEU A 138 11.24 -4.15 -0.43
N SER A 139 10.55 -4.72 -1.41
CA SER A 139 9.08 -4.77 -1.47
C SER A 139 8.60 -6.18 -1.74
N PHE A 140 7.47 -6.53 -1.14
CA PHE A 140 6.80 -7.80 -1.34
C PHE A 140 5.46 -7.56 -2.01
N LEU A 141 5.16 -8.38 -3.00
CA LEU A 141 3.86 -8.42 -3.66
C LEU A 141 3.33 -9.84 -3.61
N VAL A 142 2.01 -9.97 -3.65
CA VAL A 142 1.32 -11.24 -3.90
C VAL A 142 0.57 -11.08 -5.21
N PHE A 143 0.90 -11.91 -6.19
CA PHE A 143 0.22 -11.95 -7.46
C PHE A 143 -0.82 -13.07 -7.46
N ARG A 144 -2.00 -12.76 -7.99
CA ARG A 144 -3.12 -13.69 -8.15
C ARG A 144 -3.46 -13.87 -9.61
N GLU A 145 -3.60 -15.11 -10.03
CA GLU A 145 -4.19 -15.49 -11.31
C GLU A 145 -5.19 -16.62 -11.08
N ALA A 146 -6.47 -16.33 -11.30
CA ALA A 146 -7.58 -17.21 -10.90
C ALA A 146 -7.48 -17.61 -9.41
N LEU A 147 -7.34 -18.90 -9.13
CA LEU A 147 -7.18 -19.45 -7.77
C LEU A 147 -5.72 -19.53 -7.31
N ASN A 148 -4.76 -19.33 -8.21
CA ASN A 148 -3.34 -19.43 -7.90
C ASN A 148 -2.80 -18.10 -7.38
N THR A 149 -2.02 -18.16 -6.30
CA THR A 149 -1.30 -17.02 -5.76
C THR A 149 0.19 -17.35 -5.58
N ILE A 150 1.05 -16.38 -5.86
CA ILE A 150 2.50 -16.51 -5.71
C ILE A 150 3.08 -15.24 -5.08
N GLN A 151 4.09 -15.42 -4.22
CA GLN A 151 4.86 -14.30 -3.68
C GLN A 151 5.83 -13.76 -4.73
N ALA A 152 6.03 -12.45 -4.70
CA ALA A 152 7.04 -11.78 -5.48
C ALA A 152 7.88 -10.84 -4.61
N VAL A 153 9.16 -10.77 -4.93
CA VAL A 153 10.18 -9.99 -4.25
C VAL A 153 10.75 -8.98 -5.23
N VAL A 154 10.80 -7.72 -4.82
CA VAL A 154 11.42 -6.63 -5.56
C VAL A 154 12.54 -6.07 -4.67
N ALA A 155 13.78 -6.37 -5.01
CA ALA A 155 14.95 -5.99 -4.23
C ALA A 155 15.88 -5.06 -5.02
N ALA A 156 16.24 -3.92 -4.44
CA ALA A 156 17.15 -2.96 -5.07
C ALA A 156 18.54 -3.59 -5.25
N SER A 157 19.10 -3.45 -6.44
CA SER A 157 20.40 -3.97 -6.86
C SER A 157 21.05 -3.00 -7.86
N ASP A 158 22.21 -3.36 -8.41
CA ASP A 158 22.88 -2.54 -9.43
C ASP A 158 22.03 -2.37 -10.70
N THR A 159 21.10 -3.30 -10.96
CA THR A 159 20.20 -3.30 -12.12
C THR A 159 18.76 -2.91 -11.78
N LEU A 160 18.41 -2.73 -10.50
CA LEU A 160 17.05 -2.42 -10.06
C LEU A 160 17.05 -1.29 -9.03
N SER A 161 16.43 -0.16 -9.35
CA SER A 161 16.50 1.03 -8.51
C SER A 161 15.57 0.98 -7.30
N ARG A 162 15.85 1.84 -6.31
CA ARG A 162 14.98 2.01 -5.13
C ARG A 162 13.63 2.63 -5.51
N GLN A 163 13.59 3.39 -6.60
CA GLN A 163 12.38 3.98 -7.14
C GLN A 163 11.44 2.90 -7.65
N MET A 164 11.97 1.91 -8.38
CA MET A 164 11.21 0.73 -8.80
C MET A 164 10.66 -0.06 -7.60
N VAL A 165 11.48 -0.28 -6.56
CA VAL A 165 11.04 -0.93 -5.31
C VAL A 165 9.85 -0.19 -4.70
N LYS A 166 9.96 1.13 -4.57
CA LYS A 166 8.92 1.99 -4.00
C LYS A 166 7.65 1.99 -4.85
N PHE A 167 7.80 2.07 -6.18
CA PHE A 167 6.70 1.99 -7.13
C PHE A 167 5.95 0.67 -6.97
N ALA A 168 6.66 -0.46 -7.00
CA ALA A 168 6.08 -1.79 -6.92
C ALA A 168 5.27 -1.99 -5.63
N GLY A 169 5.82 -1.61 -4.47
CA GLY A 169 5.10 -1.68 -3.20
C GLY A 169 3.99 -0.64 -3.01
N SER A 170 3.79 0.26 -3.99
CA SER A 170 2.72 1.28 -3.99
C SER A 170 1.61 1.00 -5.01
N VAL A 171 1.73 -0.07 -5.81
CA VAL A 171 0.70 -0.45 -6.79
C VAL A 171 -0.58 -0.82 -6.03
N PRO A 172 -1.73 -0.19 -6.35
CA PRO A 172 -2.99 -0.51 -5.68
C PRO A 172 -3.39 -1.98 -5.85
N SER A 173 -3.91 -2.59 -4.79
CA SER A 173 -4.53 -3.90 -4.86
C SER A 173 -5.63 -3.93 -5.93
N GLU A 174 -5.82 -5.09 -6.55
CA GLU A 174 -6.71 -5.33 -7.69
C GLU A 174 -6.27 -4.72 -9.03
N SER A 175 -5.10 -4.07 -9.09
CA SER A 175 -4.49 -3.67 -10.37
C SER A 175 -4.01 -4.88 -11.17
N ILE A 176 -4.15 -4.82 -12.49
CA ILE A 176 -3.62 -5.84 -13.41
C ILE A 176 -2.23 -5.41 -13.84
N VAL A 177 -1.26 -6.30 -13.67
CA VAL A 177 0.15 -6.05 -13.98
C VAL A 177 0.71 -7.08 -14.96
N LEU A 178 1.67 -6.66 -15.76
CA LEU A 178 2.55 -7.49 -16.56
C LEU A 178 3.89 -7.57 -15.84
N VAL A 179 4.29 -8.78 -15.47
CA VAL A 179 5.48 -9.04 -14.66
C VAL A 179 6.49 -9.78 -15.50
N HIS A 180 7.74 -9.32 -15.48
CA HIS A 180 8.89 -10.11 -15.91
C HIS A 180 9.74 -10.39 -14.68
N GLY A 181 10.11 -11.65 -14.47
CA GLY A 181 10.90 -12.02 -13.31
C GLY A 181 11.52 -13.39 -13.43
N LEU A 182 12.37 -13.71 -12.45
CA LEU A 182 13.01 -15.01 -12.30
C LEU A 182 12.23 -15.85 -11.30
N VAL A 183 11.97 -17.11 -11.66
CA VAL A 183 11.37 -18.08 -10.74
C VAL A 183 12.45 -18.66 -9.84
N LYS A 184 12.30 -18.48 -8.53
CA LYS A 184 13.22 -18.96 -7.50
C LYS A 184 12.51 -19.87 -6.51
N LYS A 185 13.25 -20.84 -5.97
CA LYS A 185 12.75 -21.70 -4.89
C LYS A 185 12.87 -20.95 -3.56
N THR A 186 11.78 -20.90 -2.80
CA THR A 186 11.76 -20.25 -1.50
C THR A 186 12.34 -21.20 -0.43
N PRO A 187 13.24 -20.73 0.46
CA PRO A 187 13.81 -21.58 1.51
C PRO A 187 12.75 -22.03 2.52
N GLU A 188 11.79 -21.16 2.85
CA GLU A 188 10.65 -21.47 3.71
C GLU A 188 9.34 -21.35 2.93
N PRO A 189 8.40 -22.30 3.08
CA PRO A 189 7.12 -22.23 2.37
C PRO A 189 6.32 -20.97 2.72
N VAL A 190 5.91 -20.21 1.69
CA VAL A 190 5.06 -19.03 1.86
C VAL A 190 3.62 -19.45 2.14
N LYS A 191 3.24 -19.44 3.42
CA LYS A 191 1.93 -19.93 3.90
C LYS A 191 0.72 -19.17 3.35
N SER A 192 0.89 -17.90 2.96
CA SER A 192 -0.19 -17.07 2.42
C SER A 192 -0.41 -17.25 0.92
N ALA A 193 0.45 -18.00 0.23
CA ALA A 193 0.37 -18.23 -1.21
C ALA A 193 0.00 -19.71 -1.50
N THR A 194 -0.77 -19.96 -2.56
CA THR A 194 -1.07 -21.34 -2.97
C THR A 194 0.16 -22.01 -3.58
N ILE A 195 0.96 -21.24 -4.33
CA ILE A 195 2.29 -21.64 -4.80
C ILE A 195 3.28 -21.23 -3.72
N SER A 196 3.41 -22.08 -2.70
CA SER A 196 4.16 -21.78 -1.48
C SER A 196 5.66 -22.07 -1.57
N HIS A 197 6.09 -22.91 -2.52
CA HIS A 197 7.46 -23.39 -2.66
C HIS A 197 8.30 -22.54 -3.63
N LEU A 198 7.67 -21.59 -4.34
CA LEU A 198 8.32 -20.70 -5.31
C LEU A 198 8.01 -19.24 -5.00
N GLU A 199 8.91 -18.37 -5.43
CA GLU A 199 8.70 -16.93 -5.45
C GLU A 199 9.27 -16.32 -6.74
N ILE A 200 8.74 -15.15 -7.10
CA ILE A 200 9.16 -14.40 -8.29
C ILE A 200 10.08 -13.26 -7.90
N HIS A 201 11.30 -13.27 -8.41
CA HIS A 201 12.23 -12.15 -8.31
C HIS A 201 11.99 -11.21 -9.48
N VAL A 202 11.33 -10.09 -9.21
CA VAL A 202 10.82 -9.19 -10.25
C VAL A 202 11.99 -8.44 -10.91
N LYS A 203 12.04 -8.50 -12.24
CA LYS A 203 12.95 -7.71 -13.09
C LYS A 203 12.27 -6.51 -13.71
N LYS A 204 11.02 -6.66 -14.16
CA LYS A 204 10.19 -5.58 -14.73
C LYS A 204 8.76 -5.69 -14.24
N LEU A 205 8.12 -4.55 -14.00
CA LEU A 205 6.75 -4.50 -13.49
C LEU A 205 5.96 -3.36 -14.14
N TYR A 206 5.01 -3.72 -14.99
CA TYR A 206 4.19 -2.75 -15.68
C TYR A 206 2.71 -2.87 -15.28
N VAL A 207 2.07 -1.76 -14.92
CA VAL A 207 0.63 -1.72 -14.65
C VAL A 207 -0.10 -1.62 -15.98
N VAL A 208 -0.89 -2.65 -16.29
CA VAL A 208 -1.71 -2.74 -17.50
C VAL A 208 -3.06 -2.04 -17.30
N ALA A 209 -3.66 -2.27 -16.13
CA ALA A 209 -4.90 -1.61 -15.73
C ALA A 209 -4.80 -1.31 -14.23
N LYS A 210 -4.74 -0.02 -13.91
CA LYS A 210 -4.63 0.46 -12.54
C LYS A 210 -6.00 0.40 -11.86
N ALA A 211 -6.04 -0.17 -10.66
CA ALA A 211 -7.21 -0.09 -9.80
C ALA A 211 -7.20 1.21 -8.99
N ASP A 212 -8.38 1.61 -8.51
CA ASP A 212 -8.51 2.74 -7.60
C ASP A 212 -7.81 2.44 -6.27
N SER A 213 -7.14 3.45 -5.72
CA SER A 213 -6.42 3.31 -4.44
C SER A 213 -7.35 2.97 -3.27
N GLN A 214 -8.63 3.33 -3.37
CA GLN A 214 -9.66 3.02 -2.37
C GLN A 214 -10.77 2.21 -3.04
N LEU A 215 -10.85 0.94 -2.69
CA LEU A 215 -11.93 0.05 -3.12
C LEU A 215 -13.12 0.13 -2.16
N PRO A 216 -14.35 -0.02 -2.64
CA PRO A 216 -15.56 0.00 -1.79
C PRO A 216 -15.62 -1.19 -0.82
N MET A 217 -14.91 -2.28 -1.12
CA MET A 217 -14.61 -3.38 -0.21
C MET A 217 -13.35 -4.11 -0.68
N GLN A 218 -12.63 -4.78 0.21
CA GLN A 218 -11.50 -5.63 -0.18
C GLN A 218 -12.00 -7.03 -0.60
N VAL A 219 -11.30 -7.67 -1.54
CA VAL A 219 -11.61 -9.07 -1.91
C VAL A 219 -11.46 -10.00 -0.71
N SER A 220 -10.42 -9.81 0.12
CA SER A 220 -10.23 -10.57 1.35
C SER A 220 -11.38 -10.41 2.34
N ASP A 221 -12.07 -9.27 2.33
CA ASP A 221 -13.22 -9.05 3.20
C ASP A 221 -14.45 -9.81 2.72
N ALA A 222 -14.64 -9.89 1.40
CA ALA A 222 -15.68 -10.69 0.78
C ALA A 222 -15.41 -12.21 0.91
N GLU A 223 -14.15 -12.63 1.07
CA GLU A 223 -13.80 -14.04 1.32
C GLU A 223 -14.14 -14.53 2.73
N ARG A 224 -14.43 -13.62 3.68
CA ARG A 224 -14.84 -14.01 5.03
C ARG A 224 -16.26 -14.57 5.04
N PRO A 225 -16.54 -15.59 5.88
CA PRO A 225 -17.90 -16.12 6.05
C PRO A 225 -18.90 -15.01 6.41
N LEU A 226 -20.10 -15.10 5.85
CA LEU A 226 -21.22 -14.29 6.30
C LEU A 226 -21.79 -14.87 7.61
N PRO A 227 -22.36 -14.03 8.49
CA PRO A 227 -23.10 -14.52 9.65
C PRO A 227 -24.24 -15.44 9.21
N LEU A 228 -24.53 -16.48 9.99
CA LEU A 228 -25.68 -17.33 9.73
C LEU A 228 -26.97 -16.51 9.88
N GLU A 229 -28.03 -16.96 9.21
CA GLU A 229 -29.32 -16.30 9.27
C GLU A 229 -29.84 -16.29 10.72
N GLY A 230 -30.02 -15.10 11.30
CA GLY A 230 -30.39 -14.90 12.70
C GLY A 230 -29.23 -14.55 13.65
N GLU A 231 -27.98 -14.53 13.19
CA GLU A 231 -26.82 -14.11 13.96
C GLU A 231 -26.36 -12.69 13.61
N GLU A 232 -26.23 -11.81 14.60
CA GLU A 232 -25.62 -10.49 14.42
C GLU A 232 -24.09 -10.54 14.64
N ALA A 233 -23.33 -11.07 13.68
CA ALA A 233 -21.88 -10.88 13.68
C ALA A 233 -21.53 -9.59 12.92
N LYS A 234 -21.24 -8.53 13.69
CA LYS A 234 -20.78 -7.23 13.15
C LYS A 234 -19.27 -7.22 12.90
N GLU A 235 -18.53 -8.04 13.62
CA GLU A 235 -17.07 -8.12 13.60
C GLU A 235 -16.61 -9.57 13.52
N ASP A 236 -15.45 -9.80 12.89
CA ASP A 236 -14.77 -11.11 12.91
C ASP A 236 -14.02 -11.34 14.23
N GLU A 237 -13.41 -12.52 14.39
CA GLU A 237 -12.60 -12.88 15.57
C GLU A 237 -11.43 -11.90 15.83
N SER A 238 -11.05 -11.10 14.82
CA SER A 238 -10.01 -10.07 14.91
C SER A 238 -10.57 -8.66 15.16
N GLY A 239 -11.87 -8.52 15.44
CA GLY A 239 -12.54 -7.24 15.68
C GLY A 239 -12.73 -6.40 14.42
N ARG A 240 -12.58 -6.97 13.22
CA ARG A 240 -12.75 -6.24 11.95
C ARG A 240 -14.18 -6.35 11.46
N PRO A 241 -14.80 -5.25 11.00
CA PRO A 241 -16.15 -5.28 10.47
C PRO A 241 -16.34 -6.33 9.36
N ILE A 242 -17.44 -7.06 9.43
CA ILE A 242 -17.83 -8.04 8.41
C ILE A 242 -18.56 -7.29 7.29
N VAL A 243 -18.15 -7.52 6.04
CA VAL A 243 -18.83 -6.94 4.89
C VAL A 243 -20.19 -7.61 4.69
N THR A 244 -21.25 -6.82 4.84
CA THR A 244 -22.64 -7.29 4.72
C THR A 244 -22.95 -7.79 3.31
N LEU A 245 -23.97 -8.66 3.20
CA LEU A 245 -24.44 -9.16 1.90
C LEU A 245 -24.83 -8.01 0.95
N ASN A 246 -25.48 -6.96 1.46
CA ASN A 246 -25.88 -5.81 0.64
C ASN A 246 -24.65 -5.11 0.03
N THR A 247 -23.58 -4.90 0.80
CA THR A 247 -22.33 -4.31 0.28
C THR A 247 -21.70 -5.22 -0.79
N ARG A 248 -21.73 -6.55 -0.60
CA ARG A 248 -21.22 -7.50 -1.60
C ARG A 248 -22.02 -7.45 -2.91
N LEU A 249 -23.35 -7.44 -2.83
CA LEU A 249 -24.22 -7.37 -4.00
C LEU A 249 -24.09 -6.05 -4.76
N ASN A 250 -23.98 -4.92 -4.06
CA ASN A 250 -23.75 -3.61 -4.69
C ASN A 250 -22.36 -3.51 -5.34
N ASN A 251 -21.40 -4.33 -4.91
CA ASN A 251 -20.05 -4.38 -5.44
C ASN A 251 -19.72 -5.77 -6.02
N ARG A 252 -20.70 -6.38 -6.72
CA ARG A 252 -20.64 -7.79 -7.14
C ARG A 252 -19.41 -8.13 -7.98
N VAL A 253 -18.88 -7.17 -8.75
CA VAL A 253 -17.65 -7.36 -9.54
C VAL A 253 -16.44 -7.70 -8.67
N ILE A 254 -16.32 -7.08 -7.48
CA ILE A 254 -15.23 -7.36 -6.53
C ILE A 254 -15.54 -8.67 -5.77
N ASP A 255 -16.79 -8.88 -5.37
CA ASP A 255 -17.23 -10.10 -4.68
C ASP A 255 -16.92 -11.38 -5.49
N LEU A 256 -17.21 -11.35 -6.78
CA LEU A 256 -16.93 -12.44 -7.73
C LEU A 256 -15.43 -12.71 -7.95
N ARG A 257 -14.53 -11.88 -7.41
CA ARG A 257 -13.07 -12.14 -7.44
C ARG A 257 -12.63 -13.02 -6.27
N GLY A 258 -13.44 -13.14 -5.22
CA GLY A 258 -13.13 -14.02 -4.09
C GLY A 258 -12.99 -15.48 -4.53
N LYS A 259 -12.05 -16.20 -3.91
CA LYS A 259 -11.71 -17.60 -4.22
C LYS A 259 -12.93 -18.53 -4.18
N HIS A 260 -13.81 -18.36 -3.19
CA HIS A 260 -15.04 -19.13 -3.06
C HIS A 260 -16.00 -18.90 -4.25
N ASN A 261 -16.24 -17.65 -4.66
CA ASN A 261 -17.06 -17.36 -5.85
C ASN A 261 -16.39 -17.87 -7.13
N ARG A 262 -15.06 -17.77 -7.24
CA ARG A 262 -14.32 -18.36 -8.36
C ARG A 262 -14.47 -19.87 -8.41
N ALA A 263 -14.42 -20.56 -7.28
CA ALA A 263 -14.64 -22.01 -7.23
C ALA A 263 -16.10 -22.42 -7.57
N ILE A 264 -17.09 -21.56 -7.29
CA ILE A 264 -18.50 -21.83 -7.61
C ILE A 264 -18.80 -21.65 -9.10
N PHE A 265 -18.24 -20.61 -9.73
CA PHE A 265 -18.67 -20.16 -11.07
C PHE A 265 -17.63 -20.35 -12.18
N ALA A 266 -16.37 -20.66 -11.88
CA ALA A 266 -15.28 -20.74 -12.86
C ALA A 266 -14.78 -22.16 -13.13
#